data_AF-A0A1F1GP98-F1
#
_entry.id   AF-A0A1F1GP98-F1
#
_cell.length_a   1.000
_cell.length_b   1.000
_cell.length_c   1.000
_cell.angle_alpha   90.00
_cell.angle_beta   90.00
_cell.angle_gamma   90.00
#
_symmetry.space_group_name_H-M   'P 1'
#
loop_
_entity.id
_entity.type
_entity.pdbx_description
1 polymer ?
#
loop_
_entity_poly.entity_id
_entity_poly.type
_entity_poly.pdbx_seq_one_letter_code
_entity_poly.pdbx_strand_id
1 'polypeptide(L)'
;MALGALAALMGVWFAAMASPGPDVVQIIRLGARSTRAALWAAIGSTTGLVVWTVASLAGLSALISATPEILVVLQVLGGAYLLWMAYTAISGGIAERRAPATVVGTEHRAPQPRGFSPDGIIKAGTAYRMGLVCDLSNPKVVIFFGAIFANFIDPGMGPGANALVGSVLILESLMIFTGVALSTRAVSKWMARHSSMVDIVSGGVFLLLGVVILVEGIRGVLAL
;
A
#
# COMPACT_ATOMS: atom_id res chain seq x y z
N MET A 1 5.68 -6.29 21.18
CA MET A 1 4.85 -6.94 20.14
C MET A 1 5.30 -8.39 19.96
N ALA A 2 4.36 -9.34 19.88
CA ALA A 2 4.66 -10.75 19.61
C ALA A 2 5.08 -10.97 18.15
N LEU A 3 5.98 -11.92 17.89
CA LEU A 3 6.45 -12.25 16.53
C LEU A 3 5.29 -12.59 15.57
N GLY A 4 4.24 -13.25 16.06
CA GLY A 4 3.05 -13.56 15.27
C GLY A 4 2.29 -12.32 14.79
N ALA A 5 2.23 -11.26 15.60
CA ALA A 5 1.58 -10.01 15.22
C ALA A 5 2.39 -9.24 14.16
N LEU A 6 3.72 -9.25 14.26
CA LEU A 6 4.59 -8.69 13.22
C LEU A 6 4.42 -9.44 11.89
N ALA A 7 4.41 -10.78 11.93
CA ALA A 7 4.24 -11.59 10.74
C ALA A 7 2.87 -11.37 10.08
N ALA A 8 1.80 -11.26 10.88
CA ALA A 8 0.48 -10.92 10.39
C ALA A 8 0.46 -9.52 9.75
N LEU A 9 1.07 -8.53 10.41
CA LEU A 9 1.19 -7.16 9.89
C LEU A 9 1.92 -7.13 8.56
N MET A 10 3.07 -7.81 8.45
CA MET A 10 3.82 -7.94 7.18
C MET A 10 2.98 -8.62 6.11
N GLY A 11 2.26 -9.69 6.42
CA GLY A 11 1.40 -10.38 5.46
C GLY A 11 0.30 -9.48 4.89
N VAL A 12 -0.33 -8.67 5.75
CA VAL A 12 -1.35 -7.70 5.33
C VAL A 12 -0.73 -6.54 4.55
N TRP A 13 0.45 -6.07 4.97
CA TRP A 13 1.23 -5.06 4.27
C TRP A 13 1.57 -5.49 2.85
N PHE A 14 2.12 -6.69 2.72
CA PHE A 14 2.41 -7.34 1.46
C PHE A 14 1.16 -7.43 0.58
N ALA A 15 0.03 -7.91 1.12
CA ALA A 15 -1.23 -8.00 0.37
C ALA A 15 -1.71 -6.62 -0.14
N ALA A 16 -1.50 -5.57 0.65
CA ALA A 16 -1.81 -4.19 0.27
C ALA A 16 -0.92 -3.66 -0.84
N MET A 17 0.37 -3.99 -0.82
CA MET A 17 1.33 -3.59 -1.83
C MET A 17 1.24 -4.43 -3.12
N ALA A 18 0.90 -5.71 -3.00
CA ALA A 18 0.80 -6.63 -4.12
C ALA A 18 -0.44 -6.35 -4.99
N SER A 19 -1.56 -5.92 -4.38
CA SER A 19 -2.74 -5.50 -5.13
C SER A 19 -2.41 -4.25 -5.96
N PRO A 20 -2.65 -4.25 -7.29
CA PRO A 20 -2.21 -3.19 -8.21
C PRO A 20 -2.75 -1.81 -7.82
N GLY A 21 -1.95 -1.06 -7.07
CA GLY A 21 -2.24 0.32 -6.70
C GLY A 21 -1.66 1.34 -7.69
N PRO A 22 -2.00 2.63 -7.52
CA PRO A 22 -1.41 3.72 -8.27
C PRO A 22 0.13 3.68 -8.32
N ASP A 23 0.78 3.34 -7.20
CA ASP A 23 2.25 3.29 -7.09
C ASP A 23 2.86 2.21 -7.98
N VAL A 24 2.40 0.96 -7.88
CA VAL A 24 2.89 -0.15 -8.72
C VAL A 24 2.66 0.14 -10.20
N VAL A 25 1.48 0.66 -10.56
CA VAL A 25 1.16 1.03 -11.94
C VAL A 25 2.06 2.16 -12.45
N GLN A 26 2.35 3.16 -11.62
CA GLN A 26 3.23 4.27 -11.99
C GLN A 26 4.68 3.80 -12.18
N ILE A 27 5.18 2.96 -11.28
CA ILE A 27 6.52 2.35 -11.38
C ILE A 27 6.63 1.54 -12.66
N ILE A 28 5.63 0.71 -12.99
CA ILE A 28 5.59 -0.06 -14.23
C ILE A 28 5.56 0.86 -15.47
N ARG A 29 4.74 1.92 -15.46
CA ARG A 29 4.65 2.88 -16.57
C ARG A 29 5.98 3.58 -16.84
N LEU A 30 6.70 3.98 -15.79
CA LEU A 30 8.02 4.57 -15.91
C LEU A 30 9.06 3.53 -16.35
N GLY A 31 9.00 2.32 -15.79
CA GLY A 31 9.95 1.23 -16.05
C GLY A 31 9.86 0.65 -17.45
N ALA A 32 8.68 0.73 -18.08
CA ALA A 32 8.50 0.38 -19.48
C ALA A 32 9.40 1.22 -20.42
N ARG A 33 9.75 2.44 -20.01
CA ARG A 33 10.62 3.35 -20.77
C ARG A 33 12.04 3.44 -20.20
N SER A 34 12.17 3.47 -18.87
CA SER A 34 13.46 3.62 -18.20
C SER A 34 13.44 2.99 -16.81
N THR A 35 14.23 1.93 -16.62
CA THR A 35 14.45 1.30 -15.31
C THR A 35 14.97 2.31 -14.28
N ARG A 36 15.86 3.22 -14.69
CA ARG A 36 16.37 4.28 -13.82
C ARG A 36 15.24 5.19 -13.32
N ALA A 37 14.31 5.58 -14.21
CA ALA A 37 13.16 6.38 -13.81
C ALA A 37 12.25 5.64 -12.82
N ALA A 38 11.98 4.36 -13.08
CA ALA A 38 11.19 3.51 -12.18
C ALA A 38 11.82 3.37 -10.79
N LEU A 39 13.16 3.22 -10.71
CA LEU A 39 13.88 3.18 -9.43
C LEU A 39 13.73 4.48 -8.64
N TRP A 40 13.86 5.64 -9.31
CA TRP A 40 13.65 6.92 -8.62
C TRP A 40 12.21 7.10 -8.15
N ALA A 41 11.22 6.69 -8.94
CA ALA A 41 9.83 6.69 -8.50
C ALA A 41 9.59 5.73 -7.33
N ALA A 42 10.16 4.52 -7.36
CA ALA A 42 10.08 3.57 -6.24
C ALA A 42 10.66 4.16 -4.94
N ILE A 43 11.81 4.84 -5.02
CA ILE A 43 12.40 5.56 -3.87
C ILE A 43 11.47 6.70 -3.42
N GLY A 44 10.86 7.42 -4.37
CA GLY A 44 9.88 8.47 -4.10
C GLY A 44 8.67 7.95 -3.33
N SER A 45 8.01 6.90 -3.83
CA SER A 45 6.86 6.28 -3.19
C SER A 45 7.23 5.72 -1.80
N THR A 46 8.38 5.05 -1.68
CA THR A 46 8.88 4.58 -0.38
C THR A 46 9.08 5.75 0.61
N THR A 47 9.54 6.91 0.14
CA THR A 47 9.67 8.10 1.00
C THR A 47 8.31 8.61 1.47
N GLY A 48 7.28 8.54 0.64
CA GLY A 48 5.90 8.82 1.05
C GLY A 48 5.44 7.86 2.16
N LEU A 49 5.71 6.56 2.00
CA LEU A 49 5.41 5.56 3.04
C LEU A 49 6.16 5.83 4.35
N VAL A 50 7.40 6.32 4.30
CA VAL A 50 8.14 6.75 5.51
C VAL A 50 7.37 7.86 6.22
N VAL A 51 6.90 8.88 5.48
CA VAL A 51 6.12 9.98 6.06
C VAL A 51 4.86 9.45 6.73
N TRP A 52 4.09 8.59 6.05
CA TRP A 52 2.87 7.98 6.62
C TRP A 52 3.16 7.10 7.84
N THR A 53 4.24 6.32 7.79
CA THR A 53 4.65 5.42 8.88
C THR A 53 5.04 6.22 10.11
N VAL A 54 5.87 7.25 9.96
CA VAL A 54 6.28 8.11 11.07
C VAL A 54 5.10 8.88 11.62
N ALA A 55 4.26 9.47 10.77
CA ALA A 55 3.06 10.20 11.19
C ALA A 55 2.09 9.29 11.95
N SER A 56 1.91 8.06 11.50
CA SER A 56 1.02 7.09 12.16
C SER A 56 1.62 6.60 13.48
N LEU A 57 2.89 6.19 13.51
CA LEU A 57 3.53 5.72 14.76
C LEU A 57 3.59 6.82 15.83
N ALA A 58 3.97 8.04 15.45
CA ALA A 58 4.09 9.15 16.39
C ALA A 58 2.72 9.72 16.79
N GLY A 59 1.83 9.92 15.82
CA GLY A 59 0.53 10.56 16.04
C GLY A 59 -0.47 9.64 16.75
N LEU A 60 -0.50 8.36 16.40
CA LEU A 60 -1.50 7.43 16.91
C LEU A 60 -1.24 7.01 18.36
N SER A 61 0.03 6.79 18.73
CA SER A 61 0.41 6.52 20.12
C SER A 61 0.00 7.67 21.04
N ALA A 62 0.26 8.92 20.64
CA ALA A 62 -0.15 10.10 21.39
C ALA A 62 -1.69 10.22 21.48
N LEU A 63 -2.40 9.99 20.37
CA LEU A 63 -3.85 10.13 20.30
C LEU A 63 -4.57 9.08 21.15
N ILE A 64 -4.16 7.81 21.07
CA ILE A 64 -4.77 6.72 21.86
C ILE A 64 -4.46 6.90 23.36
N SER A 65 -3.25 7.37 23.71
CA SER A 65 -2.90 7.65 25.11
C SER A 65 -3.74 8.79 25.70
N ALA A 66 -4.11 9.78 24.89
CA ALA A 66 -4.93 10.92 25.32
C ALA A 66 -6.43 10.59 25.39
N THR A 67 -6.93 9.73 24.49
CA THR A 67 -8.36 9.40 24.39
C THR A 67 -8.51 7.93 24.00
N PRO A 68 -8.57 7.00 24.95
CA PRO A 68 -8.66 5.57 24.66
C PRO A 68 -9.85 5.18 23.78
N GLU A 69 -10.97 5.92 23.83
CA GLU A 69 -12.14 5.66 22.98
C GLU A 69 -11.85 5.89 21.48
N ILE A 70 -10.80 6.66 21.14
CA ILE A 70 -10.40 6.88 19.75
C ILE A 70 -10.01 5.56 19.07
N LEU A 71 -9.49 4.60 19.85
CA LEU A 71 -9.14 3.29 19.33
C LEU A 71 -10.38 2.58 18.77
N VAL A 72 -11.48 2.61 19.51
CA VAL A 72 -12.75 2.01 19.09
C VAL A 72 -13.26 2.65 17.79
N VAL A 73 -13.19 3.97 17.68
CA VAL A 73 -13.56 4.70 16.45
C VAL A 73 -12.68 4.28 15.28
N LEU A 74 -11.37 4.20 15.49
CA LEU A 74 -10.41 3.78 14.46
C LEU A 74 -10.61 2.32 14.04
N GLN A 75 -10.99 1.44 14.97
CA GLN A 75 -11.34 0.05 14.67
C GLN A 75 -12.58 -0.04 13.79
N VAL A 76 -13.65 0.69 14.14
CA VAL A 76 -14.87 0.69 13.33
C VAL A 76 -14.61 1.26 11.93
N LEU A 77 -13.96 2.42 11.83
CA LEU A 77 -13.64 3.04 10.55
C LEU A 77 -12.66 2.21 9.72
N GLY A 78 -11.61 1.70 10.36
CA GLY A 78 -10.58 0.90 9.71
C GLY A 78 -11.10 -0.45 9.23
N GLY A 79 -11.90 -1.13 10.05
CA GLY A 79 -12.58 -2.37 9.69
C GLY A 79 -13.53 -2.18 8.51
N ALA A 80 -14.39 -1.15 8.56
CA ALA A 80 -15.30 -0.81 7.46
C ALA A 80 -14.54 -0.49 6.16
N TYR A 81 -13.41 0.21 6.26
CA TYR A 81 -12.57 0.50 5.11
C TYR A 81 -11.93 -0.74 4.50
N LEU A 82 -11.40 -1.65 5.34
CA LEU A 82 -10.86 -2.93 4.86
C LEU A 82 -11.92 -3.77 4.17
N LEU A 83 -13.17 -3.77 4.66
CA LEU A 83 -14.29 -4.42 3.98
C LEU A 83 -14.62 -3.78 2.63
N TRP A 84 -14.55 -2.45 2.53
CA TRP A 84 -14.70 -1.76 1.24
C TRP A 84 -13.56 -2.09 0.28
N MET A 85 -12.31 -2.16 0.75
CA MET A 85 -11.17 -2.62 -0.05
C MET A 85 -11.32 -4.08 -0.48
N ALA A 86 -11.81 -4.95 0.41
CA ALA A 86 -12.11 -6.33 0.08
C ALA A 86 -13.13 -6.44 -1.04
N TYR A 87 -14.24 -5.70 -0.92
CA TYR A 87 -15.29 -5.67 -1.93
C TYR A 87 -14.77 -5.17 -3.27
N THR A 88 -14.03 -4.06 -3.30
CA THR A 88 -13.49 -3.48 -4.54
C THR A 88 -12.47 -4.39 -5.20
N ALA A 89 -11.56 -5.00 -4.45
CA ALA A 89 -10.56 -5.93 -4.97
C ALA A 89 -11.21 -7.23 -5.50
N ILE A 90 -12.10 -7.87 -4.73
CA ILE A 90 -12.79 -9.09 -5.17
C ILE A 90 -13.66 -8.80 -6.41
N SER A 91 -14.43 -7.72 -6.40
CA SER A 91 -15.29 -7.35 -7.52
C SER A 91 -14.49 -7.02 -8.77
N GLY A 92 -13.40 -6.27 -8.63
CA GLY A 92 -12.48 -5.95 -9.72
C GLY A 92 -11.83 -7.21 -10.29
N GLY A 93 -11.30 -8.08 -9.42
CA GLY A 93 -10.70 -9.33 -9.84
C GLY A 93 -11.69 -10.27 -10.53
N ILE A 94 -12.95 -10.35 -10.09
CA ILE A 94 -14.00 -11.15 -10.76
C ILE A 94 -14.36 -10.56 -12.12
N ALA A 95 -14.49 -9.23 -12.22
CA ALA A 95 -14.78 -8.55 -13.48
C ALA A 95 -13.65 -8.76 -14.49
N GLU A 96 -12.40 -8.72 -14.05
CA GLU A 96 -11.24 -8.91 -14.90
C GLU A 96 -11.11 -10.33 -15.46
N ARG A 97 -11.61 -11.36 -14.76
CA ARG A 97 -11.71 -12.73 -15.34
C ARG A 97 -12.57 -12.78 -16.60
N ARG A 98 -13.44 -11.81 -16.79
CA ARG A 98 -14.36 -11.70 -17.93
C ARG A 98 -13.83 -10.76 -19.01
N ALA A 99 -12.72 -10.06 -18.76
CA ALA A 99 -12.13 -9.08 -19.67
C ALA A 99 -10.87 -9.63 -20.35
N PRO A 100 -10.51 -9.14 -21.55
CA PRO A 100 -9.22 -9.46 -22.17
C PRO A 100 -8.05 -8.95 -21.31
N ALA A 101 -7.02 -9.79 -21.15
CA ALA A 101 -5.80 -9.43 -20.44
C ALA A 101 -5.16 -8.16 -21.03
N THR A 102 -5.03 -7.11 -20.23
CA THR A 102 -4.33 -5.88 -20.62
C THR A 102 -2.96 -5.82 -19.96
N VAL A 103 -1.91 -5.61 -20.77
CA VAL A 103 -0.53 -5.53 -20.26
C VAL A 103 -0.21 -4.08 -19.94
N VAL A 104 -0.04 -3.77 -18.65
CA VAL A 104 0.32 -2.41 -18.20
C VAL A 104 1.71 -2.05 -18.75
N GLY A 105 1.80 -0.89 -19.41
CA GLY A 105 3.05 -0.33 -19.93
C GLY A 105 3.46 -0.81 -21.33
N THR A 106 2.64 -1.58 -22.04
CA THR A 106 2.91 -1.96 -23.45
C THR A 106 2.29 -1.03 -24.48
N GLU A 107 1.74 0.11 -24.04
CA GLU A 107 1.17 1.13 -24.91
C GLU A 107 2.25 1.66 -25.87
N HIS A 108 2.22 1.21 -27.13
CA HIS A 108 3.17 1.56 -28.20
C HIS A 108 3.26 3.07 -28.45
N ARG A 109 2.28 3.83 -27.96
CA ARG A 109 2.16 5.28 -28.13
C ARG A 109 1.35 5.94 -26.99
N ALA A 110 1.60 5.57 -25.74
CA ALA A 110 1.07 6.39 -24.64
C ALA A 110 1.60 7.83 -24.79
N PRO A 111 0.76 8.87 -24.62
CA PRO A 111 1.23 10.25 -24.54
C PRO A 111 2.44 10.32 -23.61
N GLN A 112 3.48 11.07 -23.97
CA GLN A 112 4.63 11.25 -23.06
C GLN A 112 4.09 11.64 -21.68
N PRO A 113 4.38 10.88 -20.61
CA PRO A 113 4.04 11.30 -19.27
C PRO A 113 4.66 12.69 -19.05
N ARG A 114 3.90 13.63 -18.47
CA ARG A 114 4.42 14.98 -18.17
C ARG A 114 5.78 14.86 -17.45
N GLY A 115 6.82 15.50 -17.98
CA GLY A 115 8.17 15.49 -17.39
C GLY A 115 9.24 14.71 -18.16
N PHE A 116 8.89 13.99 -19.23
CA PHE A 116 9.87 13.45 -20.18
C PHE A 116 10.36 14.53 -21.16
N SER A 117 11.67 14.55 -21.43
CA SER A 117 12.30 15.31 -22.52
C SER A 117 11.81 14.78 -23.88
N PRO A 118 11.85 15.58 -24.96
CA PRO A 118 11.67 15.10 -26.33
C PRO A 118 12.49 13.83 -26.64
N ASP A 119 13.69 13.70 -26.05
CA ASP A 119 14.59 12.54 -26.21
C ASP A 119 14.17 11.30 -25.40
N GLY A 120 13.02 11.34 -24.72
CA GLY A 120 12.53 10.22 -23.91
C GLY A 120 13.25 10.04 -22.56
N ILE A 121 13.98 11.06 -22.10
CA ILE A 121 14.69 11.06 -20.82
C ILE A 121 13.86 11.80 -19.76
N ILE A 122 13.72 11.22 -18.57
CA ILE A 122 13.16 11.90 -17.39
C ILE A 122 14.26 12.12 -16.35
N LYS A 123 14.29 13.32 -15.76
CA LYS A 123 15.24 13.65 -14.69
C LYS A 123 14.92 12.84 -13.43
N ALA A 124 15.95 12.40 -12.72
CA ALA A 124 15.83 11.64 -11.48
C ALA A 124 14.90 12.32 -10.45
N GLY A 125 15.10 13.62 -10.22
CA GLY A 125 14.25 14.39 -9.30
C GLY A 125 12.78 14.46 -9.73
N THR A 126 12.49 14.49 -11.03
CA THR A 126 11.10 14.46 -11.53
C THR A 126 10.47 13.09 -11.28
N ALA A 127 11.17 12.00 -11.61
CA ALA A 127 10.69 10.65 -11.37
C ALA A 127 10.49 10.36 -9.87
N TYR A 128 11.41 10.82 -9.01
CA TYR A 128 11.26 10.77 -7.56
C TYR A 128 10.02 11.52 -7.08
N ARG A 129 9.82 12.77 -7.51
CA ARG A 129 8.63 13.55 -7.15
C ARG A 129 7.34 12.90 -7.64
N MET A 130 7.37 12.26 -8.80
CA MET A 130 6.21 11.53 -9.32
C MET A 130 5.81 10.39 -8.39
N GLY A 131 6.76 9.58 -7.92
CA GLY A 131 6.49 8.51 -6.94
C GLY A 131 6.03 9.06 -5.59
N LEU A 132 6.75 10.07 -5.06
CA LEU A 132 6.42 10.68 -3.77
C LEU A 132 5.00 11.26 -3.76
N VAL A 133 4.63 12.02 -4.80
CA VAL A 133 3.29 12.62 -4.90
C VAL A 133 2.23 11.55 -5.13
N CYS A 134 2.53 10.51 -5.93
CA CYS A 134 1.62 9.39 -6.13
C CYS A 134 1.25 8.74 -4.80
N ASP A 135 2.24 8.39 -3.99
CA ASP A 135 2.04 7.75 -2.70
C ASP A 135 1.31 8.66 -1.70
N LEU A 136 1.77 9.91 -1.54
CA LEU A 136 1.15 10.86 -0.60
C LEU A 136 -0.30 11.22 -0.96
N SER A 137 -0.65 11.16 -2.25
CA SER A 137 -2.03 11.41 -2.72
C SER A 137 -2.85 10.13 -2.87
N ASN A 138 -2.27 8.96 -2.58
CA ASN A 138 -2.92 7.67 -2.77
C ASN A 138 -3.99 7.48 -1.67
N PRO A 139 -5.30 7.59 -1.97
CA PRO A 139 -6.33 7.43 -0.96
C PRO A 139 -6.33 6.02 -0.34
N LYS A 140 -5.74 5.03 -1.03
CA LYS A 140 -5.50 3.69 -0.48
C LYS A 140 -4.58 3.75 0.72
N VAL A 141 -3.44 4.45 0.57
CA VAL A 141 -2.40 4.57 1.58
C VAL A 141 -2.92 5.36 2.77
N VAL A 142 -3.51 6.54 2.55
CA VAL A 142 -4.01 7.42 3.63
C VAL A 142 -4.92 6.67 4.61
N ILE A 143 -5.88 5.91 4.09
CA ILE A 143 -6.90 5.27 4.93
C ILE A 143 -6.40 3.92 5.48
N PHE A 144 -5.55 3.19 4.73
CA PHE A 144 -4.93 1.96 5.18
C PHE A 144 -4.05 2.16 6.43
N PHE A 145 -3.26 3.23 6.46
CA PHE A 145 -2.39 3.52 7.60
C PHE A 145 -3.17 3.73 8.90
N GLY A 146 -4.28 4.47 8.85
CA GLY A 146 -5.15 4.64 10.03
C GLY A 146 -5.77 3.32 10.50
N ALA A 147 -6.24 2.49 9.57
CA ALA A 147 -6.88 1.21 9.88
C ALA A 147 -5.92 0.18 10.48
N ILE A 148 -4.72 0.06 9.91
CA ILE A 148 -3.74 -0.96 10.26
C ILE A 148 -3.00 -0.58 11.54
N PHE A 149 -2.50 0.66 11.62
CA PHE A 149 -1.65 1.04 12.75
C PHE A 149 -2.44 1.06 14.06
N ALA A 150 -3.74 1.40 14.02
CA ALA A 150 -4.59 1.38 15.21
C ALA A 150 -4.73 -0.03 15.81
N ASN A 151 -4.62 -1.07 14.99
CA ASN A 151 -4.91 -2.45 15.40
C ASN A 151 -3.66 -3.29 15.66
N PHE A 152 -2.53 -2.93 15.05
CA PHE A 152 -1.30 -3.71 15.13
C PHE A 152 -0.23 -3.07 16.02
N ILE A 153 -0.39 -1.80 16.39
CA ILE A 153 0.59 -1.10 17.23
C ILE A 153 -0.02 -0.75 18.57
N ASP A 154 0.64 -1.25 19.61
CA ASP A 154 0.33 -0.98 20.99
C ASP A 154 0.89 0.40 21.38
N PRO A 155 0.06 1.33 21.90
CA PRO A 155 0.52 2.65 22.37
C PRO A 155 1.66 2.59 23.39
N GLY A 156 1.78 1.49 24.15
CA GLY A 156 2.85 1.24 25.12
C GLY A 156 4.17 0.76 24.50
N MET A 157 4.27 0.62 23.18
CA MET A 157 5.53 0.27 22.51
C MET A 157 6.59 1.35 22.72
N GLY A 158 7.73 0.95 23.28
CA GLY A 158 8.90 1.83 23.40
C GLY A 158 9.44 2.27 22.03
N PRO A 159 10.19 3.40 21.96
CA PRO A 159 10.65 3.97 20.70
C PRO A 159 11.43 3.00 19.80
N GLY A 160 12.22 2.09 20.40
CA GLY A 160 12.96 1.08 19.65
C GLY A 160 12.07 0.04 18.96
N ALA A 161 10.94 -0.32 19.57
CA ALA A 161 9.97 -1.24 18.97
C ALA A 161 9.22 -0.56 17.81
N ASN A 162 8.84 0.70 17.96
CA ASN A 162 8.23 1.49 16.88
C ASN A 162 9.21 1.65 15.69
N ALA A 163 10.48 1.95 15.97
CA ALA A 163 11.51 2.06 14.95
C ALA A 163 11.73 0.72 14.22
N LEU A 164 11.74 -0.40 14.93
CA LEU A 164 11.87 -1.73 14.33
C LEU A 164 10.69 -2.04 13.40
N VAL A 165 9.46 -1.86 13.86
CA VAL A 165 8.25 -2.11 13.04
C VAL A 165 8.26 -1.23 11.81
N GLY A 166 8.45 0.08 11.98
CA GLY A 166 8.51 1.01 10.85
C GLY A 166 9.61 0.63 9.86
N SER A 167 10.81 0.30 10.33
CA SER A 167 11.93 -0.10 9.46
C SER A 167 11.62 -1.36 8.67
N VAL A 168 11.00 -2.38 9.28
CA VAL A 168 10.63 -3.62 8.60
C VAL A 168 9.65 -3.34 7.46
N LEU A 169 8.60 -2.56 7.72
CA LEU A 169 7.58 -2.22 6.71
C LEU A 169 8.15 -1.34 5.59
N ILE A 170 9.00 -0.38 5.93
CA ILE A 170 9.69 0.48 4.95
C ILE A 170 10.63 -0.37 4.07
N LEU A 171 11.39 -1.29 4.66
CA LEU A 171 12.30 -2.18 3.93
C LEU A 171 11.53 -3.13 3.01
N GLU A 172 10.45 -3.74 3.50
CA GLU A 172 9.55 -4.57 2.68
C GLU A 172 9.02 -3.77 1.48
N SER A 173 8.56 -2.54 1.72
CA SER A 173 8.04 -1.66 0.68
C SER A 173 9.09 -1.29 -0.37
N LEU A 174 10.29 -0.95 0.10
CA LEU A 174 11.42 -0.63 -0.76
C LEU A 174 11.81 -1.83 -1.63
N MET A 175 11.88 -3.03 -1.04
CA MET A 175 12.21 -4.26 -1.76
C MET A 175 11.17 -4.58 -2.83
N ILE A 176 9.88 -4.46 -2.52
CA ILE A 176 8.79 -4.69 -3.48
C ILE A 176 8.87 -3.67 -4.63
N PHE A 177 8.89 -2.37 -4.32
CA PHE A 177 8.87 -1.33 -5.34
C PHE A 177 10.12 -1.32 -6.22
N THR A 178 11.30 -1.51 -5.64
CA THR A 178 12.54 -1.63 -6.43
C THR A 178 12.58 -2.93 -7.22
N GLY A 179 12.08 -4.04 -6.67
CA GLY A 179 11.91 -5.31 -7.37
C GLY A 179 11.01 -5.17 -8.61
N VAL A 180 9.88 -4.47 -8.47
CA VAL A 180 8.98 -4.12 -9.59
C VAL A 180 9.70 -3.24 -10.61
N ALA A 181 10.41 -2.20 -10.17
CA ALA A 181 11.16 -1.31 -11.05
C ALA A 181 12.20 -2.06 -11.90
N LEU A 182 12.99 -2.94 -11.27
CA LEU A 182 14.02 -3.75 -11.94
C LEU A 182 13.42 -4.83 -12.85
N SER A 183 12.26 -5.35 -12.50
CA SER A 183 11.62 -6.48 -13.18
C SER A 183 10.39 -6.08 -14.01
N THR A 184 10.28 -4.80 -14.39
CA THR A 184 9.04 -4.21 -14.97
C THR A 184 8.43 -5.07 -16.07
N ARG A 185 9.22 -5.53 -17.05
CA ARG A 185 8.68 -6.35 -18.16
C ARG A 185 8.12 -7.69 -17.70
N ALA A 186 8.78 -8.34 -16.75
CA ALA A 186 8.34 -9.62 -16.20
C ALA A 186 7.08 -9.43 -15.34
N VAL A 187 7.09 -8.42 -14.47
CA VAL A 187 5.96 -8.06 -13.60
C VAL A 187 4.74 -7.65 -14.42
N SER A 188 4.88 -6.81 -15.45
CA SER A 188 3.77 -6.44 -16.35
C SER A 188 3.12 -7.66 -17.00
N LYS A 189 3.93 -8.61 -17.51
CA LYS A 189 3.40 -9.84 -18.13
C LYS A 189 2.74 -10.76 -17.11
N TRP A 190 3.32 -10.87 -15.92
CA TRP A 190 2.77 -11.68 -14.84
C TRP A 190 1.45 -11.10 -14.34
N MET A 191 1.39 -9.78 -14.10
CA MET A 191 0.19 -9.07 -13.68
C MET A 191 -0.91 -9.19 -14.73
N ALA A 192 -0.62 -9.06 -16.03
CA ALA A 192 -1.63 -9.24 -17.07
C ALA A 192 -2.31 -10.62 -17.05
N ARG A 193 -1.67 -11.64 -16.47
CA ARG A 193 -2.20 -13.01 -16.36
C ARG A 193 -2.81 -13.31 -15.00
N HIS A 194 -2.36 -12.64 -13.94
CA HIS A 194 -2.66 -13.01 -12.55
C HIS A 194 -3.27 -11.88 -11.73
N SER A 195 -3.47 -10.68 -12.29
CA SER A 195 -4.09 -9.52 -11.62
C SER A 195 -5.39 -9.89 -10.92
N SER A 196 -6.28 -10.59 -11.63
CA SER A 196 -7.52 -11.11 -11.06
C SER A 196 -7.31 -11.99 -9.81
N MET A 197 -6.32 -12.89 -9.85
CA MET A 197 -6.02 -13.76 -8.71
C MET A 197 -5.44 -12.95 -7.55
N VAL A 198 -4.53 -12.02 -7.84
CA VAL A 198 -3.93 -11.13 -6.85
C VAL A 198 -5.01 -10.31 -6.15
N ASP A 199 -5.91 -9.69 -6.90
CA ASP A 199 -6.98 -8.87 -6.34
C ASP A 199 -7.96 -9.69 -5.49
N ILE A 200 -8.33 -10.90 -5.93
CA ILE A 200 -9.20 -11.79 -5.14
C ILE A 200 -8.51 -12.25 -3.85
N VAL A 201 -7.22 -12.62 -3.92
CA VAL A 201 -6.45 -13.06 -2.73
C VAL A 201 -6.25 -11.90 -1.75
N SER A 202 -5.79 -10.74 -2.22
CA SER A 202 -5.66 -9.54 -1.40
C SER A 202 -7.01 -9.13 -0.80
N GLY A 203 -8.09 -9.20 -1.59
CA GLY A 203 -9.43 -8.94 -1.12
C GLY A 203 -9.89 -9.92 -0.05
N GLY A 204 -9.52 -11.20 -0.14
CA GLY A 204 -9.75 -12.19 0.92
C GLY A 204 -9.01 -11.86 2.21
N VAL A 205 -7.75 -11.42 2.12
CA VAL A 205 -6.96 -10.95 3.28
C VAL A 205 -7.63 -9.73 3.93
N PHE A 206 -8.04 -8.74 3.14
CA PHE A 206 -8.75 -7.57 3.64
C PHE A 206 -10.11 -7.90 4.23
N LEU A 207 -10.84 -8.85 3.65
CA LEU A 207 -12.13 -9.30 4.17
C LEU A 207 -11.97 -9.89 5.56
N LEU A 208 -11.03 -10.84 5.69
CA LEU A 208 -10.75 -11.51 6.96
C LEU A 208 -10.38 -10.49 8.03
N LEU A 209 -9.41 -9.63 7.74
CA LEU A 209 -8.93 -8.64 8.70
C LEU A 209 -9.98 -7.58 9.01
N GLY A 210 -10.70 -7.10 8.00
CA GLY A 210 -11.76 -6.11 8.14
C GLY A 210 -12.90 -6.60 9.03
N VAL A 211 -13.31 -7.87 8.90
CA VAL A 211 -14.30 -8.49 9.79
C VAL A 211 -13.78 -8.55 11.22
N VAL A 212 -12.56 -9.04 11.44
CA VAL A 212 -11.98 -9.17 12.79
C VAL A 212 -11.93 -7.81 13.49
N ILE A 213 -11.34 -6.81 12.82
CA ILE A 213 -11.18 -5.46 13.37
C ILE A 213 -12.55 -4.80 13.61
N LEU A 214 -13.51 -4.95 12.69
CA LEU A 214 -14.83 -4.35 12.84
C LEU A 214 -15.60 -4.97 14.01
N VAL A 215 -15.50 -6.30 14.20
CA VAL A 215 -16.13 -6.99 15.34
C VAL A 215 -15.53 -6.52 16.66
N GLU A 216 -14.21 -6.35 16.74
CA GLU A 216 -13.54 -5.78 17.91
C GLU A 216 -14.01 -4.35 18.18
N GLY A 217 -14.06 -3.50 17.17
CA GLY A 217 -14.58 -2.14 17.28
C GLY A 217 -16.02 -2.09 17.77
N ILE A 218 -16.92 -2.91 17.21
CA ILE A 218 -18.33 -2.97 17.64
C ILE A 218 -18.44 -3.42 19.10
N ARG A 219 -17.66 -4.42 19.52
CA ARG A 219 -17.63 -4.86 20.94
C ARG A 219 -17.14 -3.74 21.85
N GLY A 220 -16.13 -2.98 21.41
CA GLY A 220 -15.63 -1.80 22.09
C GLY A 220 -16.73 -0.75 22.28
N VAL A 221 -17.49 -0.43 21.22
CA VAL A 221 -18.61 0.53 21.30
C VAL A 221 -19.67 0.08 22.30
N LEU A 222 -20.00 -1.21 22.34
CA LEU A 222 -21.00 -1.77 23.25
C LEU A 222 -20.54 -1.81 24.72
N ALA A 223 -19.24 -1.65 24.98
CA ALA A 223 -18.66 -1.67 26.32
C ALA A 223 -18.38 -0.27 26.88
N LEU A 224 -18.57 0.79 26.08
CA LEU A 224 -18.55 2.20 26.49
C LEU A 224 -19.93 2.61 27.04
#